data_AF-R7IE22-F1
#
_entry.id   AF-R7IE22-F1
#
_cell.length_a   1.000
_cell.length_b   1.000
_cell.length_c   1.000
_cell.angle_alpha   90.00
_cell.angle_beta   90.00
_cell.angle_gamma   90.00
#
_symmetry.space_group_name_H-M   'P 1'
#
loop_
_entity.id
_entity.type
_entity.pdbx_description
1 polymer ?
#
loop_
_entity_poly.entity_id
_entity_poly.type
_entity_poly.pdbx_seq_one_letter_code
_entity_poly.pdbx_strand_id
1 'polypeptide(L)'
;MFPIRNPRGQVIGFGARVIGKGEPKYLNSPETDIFKKGQEVYGLWEGREAIRKAGRAIVCEGYMDVIQLSQAGFGEAVAALGTAIGEAHIRKLFKIVPQIIFSFDGDDAGRHAARRALEQALPVITDTQEARFILLPPEHDPDSLIKAEGPEAYEREIQHSFPLSTFFIDSLKAGKSMGTPEGRSQFLAEAKPLLLSMKEAPMLRQQLIGSIGLVVRMEPAEICSLIGIPFAAAVKSAPAERRRNFFPVRGRGAGSTGRSMAGGALPVLDLRDRMLRSFFAWPSLFKEFQSDIEEHMTGSHLAGDQKILEAWRAAMGGEDQEERGSVDSLTTGTLVQLLAGSQYSDEYSKIASEEMSVGTPKDVARREIRTAFLKIALDEVRFRLDEVASAEVFDAELYHGLQTRLKQLGTALKQAAAEDVPLPGQG
;
A
#
# COMPACT_ATOMS: atom_id res chain seq x y z
N MET A 1 -28.84 3.97 -29.48
CA MET A 1 -29.15 2.62 -28.93
C MET A 1 -27.85 1.86 -28.80
N PHE A 2 -27.67 1.10 -27.71
CA PHE A 2 -26.46 0.36 -27.37
C PHE A 2 -26.83 -1.12 -27.17
N PRO A 3 -26.54 -2.03 -28.11
CA PRO A 3 -26.90 -3.44 -27.97
C PRO A 3 -26.08 -4.11 -26.86
N ILE A 4 -26.73 -4.91 -26.02
CA ILE A 4 -26.10 -5.70 -24.96
C ILE A 4 -25.99 -7.13 -25.47
N ARG A 5 -24.76 -7.66 -25.54
CA ARG A 5 -24.49 -9.00 -26.05
C ARG A 5 -24.06 -9.95 -24.96
N ASN A 6 -24.57 -11.18 -25.03
CA ASN A 6 -24.12 -12.27 -24.17
C ASN A 6 -22.72 -12.79 -24.58
N PRO A 7 -22.09 -13.70 -23.82
CA PRO A 7 -20.79 -14.27 -24.18
C PRO A 7 -20.74 -15.05 -25.51
N ARG A 8 -21.89 -15.34 -26.14
CA ARG A 8 -22.01 -15.95 -27.47
C ARG A 8 -22.22 -14.92 -28.58
N GLY A 9 -22.21 -13.63 -28.25
CA GLY A 9 -22.41 -12.52 -29.19
C GLY A 9 -23.87 -12.24 -29.56
N GLN A 10 -24.83 -12.91 -28.93
CA GLN A 10 -26.25 -12.70 -29.20
C GLN A 10 -26.75 -11.47 -28.47
N VAL A 11 -27.55 -10.63 -29.13
CA VAL A 11 -28.19 -9.46 -28.51
C VAL A 11 -29.29 -9.94 -27.58
N ILE A 12 -29.19 -9.59 -26.30
CA ILE A 12 -30.11 -10.00 -25.23
C ILE A 12 -30.86 -8.82 -24.60
N GLY A 13 -30.45 -7.59 -24.91
CA GLY A 13 -31.08 -6.37 -24.43
C GLY A 13 -30.44 -5.14 -25.07
N PHE A 14 -30.92 -3.97 -24.66
CA PHE A 14 -30.42 -2.69 -25.13
C PHE A 14 -30.29 -1.69 -23.97
N GLY A 15 -29.23 -0.89 -24.03
CA GLY A 15 -29.18 0.43 -23.42
C GLY A 15 -29.65 1.47 -24.43
N ALA A 16 -30.24 2.56 -23.95
CA ALA A 16 -30.68 3.68 -24.75
C ALA A 16 -30.30 4.98 -24.05
N ARG A 17 -29.96 6.00 -24.83
CA ARG A 17 -29.75 7.36 -24.36
C ARG A 17 -30.70 8.27 -25.12
N VAL A 18 -31.39 9.16 -24.42
CA VAL A 18 -32.28 10.15 -25.02
C VAL A 18 -31.49 11.16 -25.88
N ILE A 19 -32.06 11.57 -27.00
CA ILE A 19 -31.58 12.69 -27.82
C ILE A 19 -32.63 13.81 -27.70
N GLY A 20 -32.23 14.97 -27.16
CA GLY A 20 -33.16 16.07 -26.87
C GLY A 20 -33.68 16.05 -25.43
N LYS A 21 -34.93 16.50 -25.21
CA LYS A 21 -35.55 16.57 -23.88
C LYS A 21 -36.27 15.26 -23.56
N GLY A 22 -36.04 14.71 -22.36
CA GLY A 22 -36.73 13.53 -21.83
C GLY A 22 -35.95 12.89 -20.69
N GLU A 23 -36.66 12.18 -19.80
CA GLU A 23 -36.09 11.44 -18.69
C GLU A 23 -36.60 9.98 -18.69
N PRO A 24 -35.77 9.01 -18.26
CA PRO A 24 -34.39 9.16 -17.79
C PRO A 24 -33.38 9.38 -18.94
N LYS A 25 -32.22 10.00 -18.63
CA LYS A 25 -31.12 10.22 -19.61
C LYS A 25 -30.65 8.91 -20.25
N TYR A 26 -30.63 7.84 -19.45
CA TYR A 26 -30.27 6.49 -19.84
C TYR A 26 -31.36 5.50 -19.43
N LEU A 27 -31.69 4.57 -20.32
CA LEU A 27 -32.69 3.52 -20.08
C LEU A 27 -32.14 2.18 -20.54
N ASN A 28 -32.18 1.18 -19.66
CA ASN A 28 -31.83 -0.20 -20.00
C ASN A 28 -33.10 -1.03 -20.14
N SER A 29 -33.06 -2.06 -21.01
CA SER A 29 -34.09 -3.10 -21.05
C SER A 29 -34.42 -3.62 -19.65
N PRO A 30 -35.69 -3.96 -19.36
CA PRO A 30 -36.03 -4.63 -18.11
C PRO A 30 -35.38 -6.02 -18.03
N GLU A 31 -35.36 -6.59 -16.82
CA GLU A 31 -34.97 -8.00 -16.62
C GLU A 31 -35.85 -8.92 -17.48
N THR A 32 -35.24 -9.91 -18.14
CA THR A 32 -35.96 -10.93 -18.92
C THR A 32 -35.36 -12.31 -18.62
N ASP A 33 -35.91 -13.37 -19.21
CA ASP A 33 -35.35 -14.72 -19.06
C ASP A 33 -33.94 -14.85 -19.68
N ILE A 34 -33.63 -14.01 -20.68
CA ILE A 34 -32.34 -14.02 -21.38
C ILE A 34 -31.41 -12.87 -20.96
N PHE A 35 -31.90 -11.92 -20.16
CA PHE A 35 -31.14 -10.76 -19.73
C PHE A 35 -31.29 -10.51 -18.24
N LYS A 36 -30.20 -10.76 -17.51
CA LYS A 36 -30.07 -10.47 -16.08
C LYS A 36 -28.99 -9.41 -15.84
N LYS A 37 -29.37 -8.20 -15.44
CA LYS A 37 -28.44 -7.06 -15.27
C LYS A 37 -27.34 -7.36 -14.27
N GLY A 38 -27.67 -8.07 -13.19
CA GLY A 38 -26.73 -8.46 -12.13
C GLY A 38 -25.78 -9.60 -12.50
N GLN A 39 -25.85 -10.11 -13.74
CA GLN A 39 -24.94 -11.14 -14.24
C GLN A 39 -24.21 -10.68 -15.50
N GLU A 40 -24.80 -9.82 -16.31
CA GLU A 40 -24.24 -9.40 -17.59
C GLU A 40 -23.38 -8.15 -17.50
N VAL A 41 -22.32 -8.14 -18.31
CA VAL A 41 -21.30 -7.10 -18.31
C VAL A 41 -21.22 -6.53 -19.72
N TYR A 42 -21.49 -5.24 -19.87
CA TYR A 42 -21.39 -4.54 -21.14
C TYR A 42 -19.94 -4.49 -21.63
N GLY A 43 -19.72 -4.57 -22.94
CA GLY A 43 -18.40 -4.53 -23.56
C GLY A 43 -17.62 -5.85 -23.45
N LEU A 44 -18.09 -6.82 -22.66
CA LEU A 44 -17.37 -8.09 -22.46
C LEU A 44 -17.20 -8.89 -23.75
N TRP A 45 -18.23 -8.91 -24.61
CA TRP A 45 -18.15 -9.60 -25.90
C TRP A 45 -17.26 -8.84 -26.89
N GLU A 46 -17.44 -7.53 -26.99
CA GLU A 46 -16.69 -6.64 -27.88
C GLU A 46 -15.20 -6.63 -27.55
N GLY A 47 -14.86 -6.49 -26.26
CA GLY A 47 -13.49 -6.39 -25.75
C GLY A 47 -12.80 -7.72 -25.50
N ARG A 48 -13.43 -8.88 -25.74
CA ARG A 48 -12.91 -10.20 -25.33
C ARG A 48 -11.47 -10.51 -25.77
N GLU A 49 -11.05 -10.02 -26.92
CA GLU A 49 -9.69 -10.20 -27.42
C GLU A 49 -8.71 -9.23 -26.76
N ALA A 50 -9.11 -7.97 -26.59
CA ALA A 50 -8.33 -6.96 -25.88
C ALA A 50 -8.14 -7.33 -24.40
N ILE A 51 -9.19 -7.78 -23.71
CA ILE A 51 -9.16 -8.28 -22.32
C ILE A 51 -8.13 -9.40 -22.17
N ARG A 52 -8.17 -10.40 -23.07
CA ARG A 52 -7.20 -11.51 -23.02
C ARG A 52 -5.78 -11.07 -23.34
N LYS A 53 -5.61 -10.17 -24.32
CA LYS A 53 -4.30 -9.64 -24.72
C LYS A 53 -3.66 -8.79 -23.62
N ALA A 54 -4.45 -7.95 -22.95
CA ALA A 54 -3.99 -7.09 -21.87
C ALA A 54 -3.82 -7.85 -20.54
N GLY A 55 -4.47 -9.02 -20.38
CA GLY A 55 -4.45 -9.78 -19.14
C GLY A 55 -5.21 -9.12 -17.99
N ARG A 56 -6.06 -8.13 -18.31
CA ARG A 56 -6.84 -7.34 -17.36
C ARG A 56 -8.17 -6.89 -17.96
N ALA A 57 -9.10 -6.46 -17.11
CA ALA A 57 -10.33 -5.78 -17.52
C ALA A 57 -10.49 -4.46 -16.75
N ILE A 58 -10.93 -3.41 -17.42
CA ILE A 58 -11.19 -2.09 -16.83
C ILE A 58 -12.69 -1.92 -16.62
N VAL A 59 -13.14 -1.92 -15.36
CA VAL A 59 -14.56 -1.82 -15.01
C VAL A 59 -14.94 -0.36 -14.79
N CYS A 60 -15.85 0.14 -15.61
CA CYS A 60 -16.38 1.49 -15.60
C CYS A 60 -17.85 1.52 -15.14
N GLU A 61 -18.40 2.72 -14.95
CA GLU A 61 -19.80 2.90 -14.53
C GLU A 61 -20.80 2.64 -15.66
N GLY A 62 -20.52 3.18 -16.85
CA GLY A 62 -21.46 3.23 -17.95
C GLY A 62 -20.92 2.69 -19.28
N TYR A 63 -21.85 2.38 -20.17
CA TYR A 63 -21.50 1.97 -21.54
C TYR A 63 -20.89 3.09 -22.37
N MET A 64 -21.15 4.36 -22.04
CA MET A 64 -20.45 5.48 -22.69
C MET A 64 -18.97 5.45 -22.38
N ASP A 65 -18.58 5.24 -21.12
CA ASP A 65 -17.18 5.19 -20.69
C ASP A 65 -16.46 4.06 -21.41
N VAL A 66 -17.09 2.90 -21.52
CA VAL A 66 -16.57 1.76 -22.29
C VAL A 66 -16.32 2.12 -23.75
N ILE A 67 -17.25 2.84 -24.39
CA ILE A 67 -17.10 3.27 -25.79
C ILE A 67 -15.98 4.30 -25.95
N GLN A 68 -15.91 5.28 -25.04
CA GLN A 68 -14.89 6.33 -25.08
C GLN A 68 -13.49 5.75 -24.83
N LEU A 69 -13.35 4.87 -23.84
CA LEU A 69 -12.11 4.15 -23.56
C LEU A 69 -11.69 3.25 -24.72
N SER A 70 -12.63 2.51 -25.29
CA SER A 70 -12.37 1.68 -26.48
C SER A 70 -11.89 2.53 -27.66
N GLN A 71 -12.50 3.70 -27.89
CA GLN A 71 -12.06 4.64 -28.92
C GLN A 71 -10.65 5.19 -28.65
N ALA A 72 -10.29 5.37 -27.38
CA ALA A 72 -8.96 5.80 -26.95
C ALA A 72 -7.90 4.68 -26.94
N GLY A 73 -8.26 3.44 -27.28
CA GLY A 73 -7.35 2.30 -27.37
C GLY A 73 -7.42 1.31 -26.21
N PHE A 74 -8.24 1.57 -25.19
CA PHE A 74 -8.48 0.70 -24.04
C PHE A 74 -9.65 -0.25 -24.31
N GLY A 75 -9.44 -1.18 -25.25
CA GLY A 75 -10.46 -2.14 -25.68
C GLY A 75 -10.86 -3.16 -24.60
N GLU A 76 -10.14 -3.22 -23.47
CA GLU A 76 -10.46 -4.06 -22.32
C GLU A 76 -11.47 -3.45 -21.34
N ALA A 77 -12.05 -2.29 -21.68
CA ALA A 77 -13.07 -1.64 -20.87
C ALA A 77 -14.42 -2.38 -20.90
N VAL A 78 -15.06 -2.46 -19.74
CA VAL A 78 -16.35 -3.10 -19.51
C VAL A 78 -17.17 -2.31 -18.48
N ALA A 79 -18.48 -2.50 -18.42
CA ALA A 79 -19.33 -1.81 -17.44
C ALA A 79 -20.49 -2.67 -16.94
N ALA A 80 -20.96 -2.37 -15.72
CA ALA A 80 -22.23 -2.91 -15.22
C ALA A 80 -23.43 -2.21 -15.89
N LEU A 81 -24.60 -2.84 -15.86
CA LEU A 81 -25.75 -2.43 -16.67
C LEU A 81 -26.79 -1.66 -15.86
N GLY A 82 -26.46 -0.41 -15.50
CA GLY A 82 -27.37 0.46 -14.74
C GLY A 82 -27.59 -0.01 -13.30
N THR A 83 -26.58 -0.69 -12.75
CA THR A 83 -26.51 -1.17 -11.37
C THR A 83 -25.07 -1.02 -10.90
N ALA A 84 -24.85 -1.01 -9.58
CA ALA A 84 -23.49 -1.17 -9.05
C ALA A 84 -22.89 -2.49 -9.55
N ILE A 85 -21.56 -2.54 -9.65
CA ILE A 85 -20.83 -3.80 -9.87
C ILE A 85 -21.06 -4.72 -8.66
N GLY A 86 -21.26 -6.02 -8.90
CA GLY A 86 -21.55 -7.01 -7.86
C GLY A 86 -20.65 -8.24 -7.96
N GLU A 87 -20.68 -9.09 -6.95
CA GLU A 87 -19.87 -10.31 -6.86
C GLU A 87 -19.93 -11.19 -8.12
N ALA A 88 -21.12 -11.35 -8.72
CA ALA A 88 -21.32 -12.16 -9.92
C ALA A 88 -20.56 -11.61 -11.14
N HIS A 89 -20.53 -10.28 -11.30
CA HIS A 89 -19.76 -9.62 -12.35
C HIS A 89 -18.25 -9.83 -12.13
N ILE A 90 -17.78 -9.57 -10.91
CA ILE A 90 -16.36 -9.67 -10.56
C ILE A 90 -15.87 -11.11 -10.72
N ARG A 91 -16.64 -12.10 -10.22
CA ARG A 91 -16.34 -13.52 -10.42
C ARG A 91 -16.34 -13.93 -11.89
N LYS A 92 -17.23 -13.37 -12.71
CA LYS A 92 -17.25 -13.60 -14.17
C LYS A 92 -15.97 -13.08 -14.83
N LEU A 93 -15.50 -11.89 -14.46
CA LEU A 93 -14.28 -11.28 -14.99
C LEU A 93 -13.01 -12.01 -14.53
N PHE A 94 -12.93 -12.38 -13.25
CA PHE A 94 -11.79 -13.12 -12.68
C PHE A 94 -11.61 -14.55 -13.24
N LYS A 95 -12.65 -15.12 -13.87
CA LYS A 95 -12.51 -16.36 -14.65
C LYS A 95 -11.79 -16.18 -15.98
N ILE A 96 -11.67 -14.94 -16.45
CA ILE A 96 -11.12 -14.59 -17.77
C ILE A 96 -9.71 -13.99 -17.62
N VAL A 97 -9.53 -13.13 -16.61
CA VAL A 97 -8.28 -12.39 -16.37
C VAL A 97 -7.88 -12.43 -14.90
N PRO A 98 -6.58 -12.44 -14.58
CA PRO A 98 -6.09 -12.37 -13.20
C PRO A 98 -6.24 -10.98 -12.58
N GLN A 99 -6.36 -9.92 -13.39
CA GLN A 99 -6.39 -8.54 -12.90
C GLN A 99 -7.69 -7.81 -13.30
N ILE A 100 -8.28 -7.10 -12.35
CA ILE A 100 -9.39 -6.17 -12.58
C ILE A 100 -8.98 -4.78 -12.10
N ILE A 101 -9.21 -3.77 -12.93
CA ILE A 101 -9.01 -2.37 -12.57
C ILE A 101 -10.39 -1.70 -12.53
N PHE A 102 -10.79 -1.20 -11.38
CA PHE A 102 -12.00 -0.42 -11.22
C PHE A 102 -11.70 1.05 -11.49
N SER A 103 -12.38 1.63 -12.47
CA SER A 103 -12.25 3.04 -12.87
C SER A 103 -13.57 3.74 -12.65
N PHE A 104 -13.61 4.62 -11.65
CA PHE A 104 -14.78 5.42 -11.31
C PHE A 104 -14.46 6.90 -11.44
N ASP A 105 -15.51 7.72 -11.53
CA ASP A 105 -15.38 9.17 -11.63
C ASP A 105 -14.73 9.74 -10.37
N GLY A 106 -14.07 10.89 -10.49
CA GLY A 106 -13.35 11.52 -9.37
C GLY A 106 -14.26 12.16 -8.32
N ASP A 107 -15.57 12.19 -8.51
CA ASP A 107 -16.53 12.80 -7.61
C ASP A 107 -16.84 11.92 -6.37
N ASP A 108 -17.71 12.41 -5.48
CA ASP A 108 -18.12 11.65 -4.30
C ASP A 108 -18.91 10.36 -4.66
N ALA A 109 -19.68 10.38 -5.74
CA ALA A 109 -20.45 9.23 -6.19
C ALA A 109 -19.52 8.11 -6.68
N GLY A 110 -18.48 8.46 -7.46
CA GLY A 110 -17.45 7.55 -7.92
C GLY A 110 -16.61 6.99 -6.77
N ARG A 111 -16.27 7.80 -5.75
CA ARG A 111 -15.63 7.30 -4.51
C ARG A 111 -16.51 6.29 -3.78
N HIS A 112 -17.81 6.53 -3.67
CA HIS A 112 -18.74 5.58 -3.09
C HIS A 112 -18.89 4.30 -3.93
N ALA A 113 -18.87 4.42 -5.26
CA ALA A 113 -18.88 3.29 -6.17
C ALA A 113 -17.60 2.44 -6.03
N ALA A 114 -16.44 3.07 -5.93
CA ALA A 114 -15.15 2.41 -5.67
C ALA A 114 -15.17 1.62 -4.37
N ARG A 115 -15.68 2.22 -3.29
CA ARG A 115 -15.83 1.52 -2.01
C ARG A 115 -16.78 0.32 -2.10
N ARG A 116 -17.93 0.47 -2.77
CA ARG A 116 -18.84 -0.67 -2.99
C ARG A 116 -18.18 -1.76 -3.83
N ALA A 117 -17.42 -1.41 -4.86
CA ALA A 117 -16.70 -2.37 -5.68
C ALA A 117 -15.66 -3.15 -4.87
N LEU A 118 -14.95 -2.49 -3.94
CA LEU A 118 -14.07 -3.13 -2.97
C LEU A 118 -14.84 -4.15 -2.13
N GLU A 119 -15.94 -3.75 -1.50
CA GLU A 119 -16.78 -4.63 -0.67
C GLU A 119 -17.29 -5.86 -1.44
N GLN A 120 -17.57 -5.71 -2.74
CA GLN A 120 -18.00 -6.80 -3.62
C GLN A 120 -16.82 -7.66 -4.15
N ALA A 121 -15.60 -7.13 -4.18
CA ALA A 121 -14.42 -7.85 -4.66
C ALA A 121 -13.84 -8.79 -3.59
N LEU A 122 -13.82 -8.35 -2.33
CA LEU A 122 -13.24 -9.08 -1.21
C LEU A 122 -13.76 -10.53 -1.03
N PRO A 123 -15.07 -10.83 -1.20
CA PRO A 123 -15.58 -12.19 -1.02
C PRO A 123 -15.19 -13.16 -2.15
N VAL A 124 -14.79 -12.63 -3.31
CA VAL A 124 -14.64 -13.43 -4.55
C VAL A 124 -13.22 -13.44 -5.12
N ILE A 125 -12.37 -12.51 -4.69
CA ILE A 125 -10.96 -12.47 -5.06
C ILE A 125 -10.21 -13.68 -4.47
N THR A 126 -9.26 -14.23 -5.22
CA THR A 126 -8.38 -15.33 -4.77
C THR A 126 -6.95 -14.85 -4.56
N ASP A 127 -6.11 -15.65 -3.90
CA ASP A 127 -4.69 -15.31 -3.65
C ASP A 127 -3.84 -15.12 -4.93
N THR A 128 -4.36 -15.49 -6.10
CA THR A 128 -3.67 -15.36 -7.40
C THR A 128 -4.17 -14.20 -8.25
N GLN A 129 -5.16 -13.45 -7.75
CA GLN A 129 -5.83 -12.38 -8.48
C GLN A 129 -5.50 -11.02 -7.88
N GLU A 130 -5.58 -10.00 -8.72
CA GLU A 130 -5.31 -8.62 -8.35
C GLU A 130 -6.51 -7.74 -8.68
N ALA A 131 -6.89 -6.88 -7.73
CA ALA A 131 -7.84 -5.80 -7.95
C ALA A 131 -7.13 -4.46 -7.71
N ARG A 132 -7.38 -3.49 -8.57
CA ARG A 132 -6.84 -2.13 -8.49
C ARG A 132 -7.93 -1.09 -8.67
N PHE A 133 -7.70 0.12 -8.18
CA PHE A 133 -8.67 1.22 -8.19
C PHE A 133 -8.02 2.47 -8.78
N ILE A 134 -8.62 3.03 -9.82
CA ILE A 134 -8.31 4.36 -10.32
C ILE A 134 -9.25 5.34 -9.64
N LEU A 135 -8.68 6.36 -9.00
CA LEU A 135 -9.41 7.51 -8.49
C LEU A 135 -9.02 8.71 -9.33
N LEU A 136 -9.88 9.08 -10.28
CA LEU A 136 -9.63 10.22 -11.15
C LEU A 136 -9.67 11.54 -10.36
N PRO A 137 -9.05 12.62 -10.87
CA PRO A 137 -9.23 13.95 -10.32
C PRO A 137 -10.72 14.33 -10.22
N PRO A 138 -11.15 15.10 -9.20
CA PRO A 138 -12.57 15.36 -8.92
C PRO A 138 -13.39 15.89 -10.09
N GLU A 139 -12.76 16.68 -10.96
CA GLU A 139 -13.34 17.28 -12.15
C GLU A 139 -13.39 16.36 -13.38
N HIS A 140 -12.86 15.13 -13.28
CA HIS A 140 -12.65 14.24 -14.42
C HIS A 140 -13.38 12.89 -14.30
N ASP A 141 -14.03 12.54 -15.40
CA ASP A 141 -14.40 11.17 -15.81
C ASP A 141 -13.36 10.66 -16.85
N PRO A 142 -13.38 9.37 -17.25
CA PRO A 142 -12.42 8.86 -18.23
C PRO A 142 -12.45 9.64 -19.56
N ASP A 143 -13.63 10.05 -20.02
CA ASP A 143 -13.82 10.77 -21.29
C ASP A 143 -13.19 12.17 -21.27
N SER A 144 -13.49 12.96 -20.24
CA SER A 144 -12.98 14.32 -20.06
C SER A 144 -11.48 14.34 -19.83
N LEU A 145 -10.92 13.38 -19.07
CA LEU A 145 -9.47 13.26 -18.91
C LEU A 145 -8.78 13.00 -20.25
N ILE A 146 -9.29 12.03 -21.02
CA ILE A 146 -8.72 11.69 -22.33
C ILE A 146 -8.86 12.85 -23.33
N LYS A 147 -9.98 13.57 -23.29
CA LYS A 147 -10.17 14.77 -24.13
C LYS A 147 -9.23 15.92 -23.74
N ALA A 148 -8.93 16.08 -22.46
CA ALA A 148 -8.08 17.15 -21.96
C ALA A 148 -6.58 16.86 -22.22
N GLU A 149 -6.12 15.64 -21.91
CA GLU A 149 -4.70 15.32 -21.85
C GLU A 149 -4.25 14.15 -22.73
N GLY A 150 -5.18 13.52 -23.45
CA GLY A 150 -4.92 12.39 -24.35
C GLY A 150 -4.96 11.01 -23.66
N PRO A 151 -4.93 9.92 -24.44
CA PRO A 151 -4.94 8.55 -23.92
C PRO A 151 -3.77 8.23 -22.99
N GLU A 152 -2.62 8.87 -23.18
CA GLU A 152 -1.44 8.71 -22.34
C GLU A 152 -1.69 9.14 -20.89
N ALA A 153 -2.62 10.09 -20.66
CA ALA A 153 -3.02 10.49 -19.32
C ALA A 153 -3.75 9.37 -18.59
N TYR A 154 -4.69 8.71 -19.28
CA TYR A 154 -5.41 7.59 -18.69
C TYR A 154 -4.48 6.38 -18.45
N GLU A 155 -3.48 6.15 -19.31
CA GLU A 155 -2.46 5.13 -19.06
C GLU A 155 -1.60 5.46 -17.82
N ARG A 156 -1.31 6.74 -17.55
CA ARG A 156 -0.67 7.14 -16.28
C ARG A 156 -1.55 6.79 -15.07
N GLU A 157 -2.85 7.06 -15.15
CA GLU A 157 -3.79 6.71 -14.08
C GLU A 157 -3.88 5.20 -13.86
N ILE A 158 -3.82 4.39 -14.93
CA ILE A 158 -3.70 2.93 -14.82
C ILE A 158 -2.43 2.54 -14.05
N GLN A 159 -1.28 3.15 -14.36
CA GLN A 159 -0.01 2.87 -13.70
C GLN A 159 0.00 3.32 -12.23
N HIS A 160 -0.67 4.42 -11.92
CA HIS A 160 -0.80 4.97 -10.57
C HIS A 160 -1.98 4.41 -9.76
N SER A 161 -2.79 3.53 -10.35
CA SER A 161 -3.94 2.92 -9.69
C SER A 161 -3.56 2.27 -8.36
N PHE A 162 -4.43 2.43 -7.37
CA PHE A 162 -4.25 1.91 -6.02
C PHE A 162 -4.46 0.39 -6.01
N PRO A 163 -3.51 -0.42 -5.50
CA PRO A 163 -3.77 -1.81 -5.20
C PRO A 163 -4.91 -1.93 -4.19
N LEU A 164 -5.68 -3.03 -4.25
CA LEU A 164 -6.77 -3.31 -3.32
C LEU A 164 -6.37 -3.15 -1.86
N SER A 165 -5.16 -3.57 -1.49
CA SER A 165 -4.67 -3.46 -0.10
C SER A 165 -4.54 -2.03 0.39
N THR A 166 -3.98 -1.15 -0.45
CA THR A 166 -3.81 0.26 -0.11
C THR A 166 -5.16 0.96 -0.06
N PHE A 167 -5.99 0.75 -1.09
CA PHE A 167 -7.34 1.32 -1.16
C PHE A 167 -8.22 0.85 0.01
N PHE A 168 -8.12 -0.43 0.39
CA PHE A 168 -8.82 -0.98 1.56
C PHE A 168 -8.49 -0.21 2.83
N ILE A 169 -7.20 -0.03 3.13
CA ILE A 169 -6.75 0.66 4.34
C ILE A 169 -7.18 2.12 4.32
N ASP A 170 -6.95 2.82 3.22
CA ASP A 170 -7.23 4.25 3.12
C ASP A 170 -8.73 4.54 3.18
N SER A 171 -9.56 3.71 2.54
CA SER A 171 -11.01 3.82 2.61
C SER A 171 -11.57 3.62 4.03
N LEU A 172 -10.91 2.80 4.86
CA LEU A 172 -11.30 2.57 6.25
C LEU A 172 -10.76 3.63 7.20
N LYS A 173 -9.63 4.29 6.89
CA LYS A 173 -9.12 5.43 7.68
C LYS A 173 -9.99 6.67 7.55
N ALA A 174 -10.65 6.84 6.39
CA ALA A 174 -11.47 8.00 6.11
C ALA A 174 -12.49 8.27 7.24
N GLY A 175 -12.49 9.52 7.73
CA GLY A 175 -13.39 9.98 8.79
C GLY A 175 -13.07 9.50 10.20
N LYS A 176 -11.88 8.91 10.45
CA LYS A 176 -11.49 8.39 11.78
C LYS A 176 -10.18 9.00 12.27
N SER A 177 -10.11 9.30 13.57
CA SER A 177 -8.87 9.74 14.20
C SER A 177 -8.00 8.54 14.57
N MET A 178 -7.05 8.21 13.71
CA MET A 178 -6.15 7.06 13.95
C MET A 178 -5.15 7.30 15.09
N GLY A 179 -5.09 8.53 15.63
CA GLY A 179 -4.32 8.86 16.83
C GLY A 179 -4.99 8.37 18.13
N THR A 180 -6.30 8.15 18.14
CA THR A 180 -7.03 7.76 19.36
C THR A 180 -7.29 6.24 19.41
N PRO A 181 -7.38 5.65 20.62
CA PRO A 181 -7.86 4.27 20.77
C PRO A 181 -9.26 4.04 20.17
N GLU A 182 -10.17 5.01 20.31
CA GLU A 182 -11.54 4.94 19.80
C GLU A 182 -11.57 4.87 18.27
N GLY A 183 -10.80 5.73 17.59
CA GLY A 183 -10.74 5.73 16.12
C GLY A 183 -10.12 4.44 15.57
N ARG A 184 -9.09 3.91 16.24
CA ARG A 184 -8.50 2.60 15.89
C ARG A 184 -9.47 1.44 16.14
N SER A 185 -10.25 1.51 17.21
CA SER A 185 -11.31 0.52 17.48
C SER A 185 -12.42 0.58 16.44
N GLN A 186 -12.85 1.77 16.01
CA GLN A 186 -13.84 1.95 14.94
C GLN A 186 -13.32 1.41 13.60
N PHE A 187 -12.07 1.70 13.26
CA PHE A 187 -11.40 1.15 12.08
C PHE A 187 -11.45 -0.38 12.09
N LEU A 188 -11.05 -1.01 13.20
CA LEU A 188 -11.01 -2.46 13.30
C LEU A 188 -12.40 -3.10 13.26
N ALA A 189 -13.39 -2.46 13.88
CA ALA A 189 -14.78 -2.90 13.85
C ALA A 189 -15.36 -2.91 12.42
N GLU A 190 -14.99 -1.93 11.60
CA GLU A 190 -15.39 -1.85 10.18
C GLU A 190 -14.59 -2.80 9.28
N ALA A 191 -13.30 -3.00 9.57
CA ALA A 191 -12.46 -3.96 8.87
C ALA A 191 -12.89 -5.41 9.08
N LYS A 192 -13.40 -5.75 10.28
CA LYS A 192 -13.79 -7.11 10.69
C LYS A 192 -14.71 -7.83 9.69
N PRO A 193 -15.91 -7.33 9.34
CA PRO A 193 -16.79 -8.03 8.39
C PRO A 193 -16.17 -8.18 7.01
N LEU A 194 -15.34 -7.23 6.58
CA LEU A 194 -14.66 -7.25 5.29
C LEU A 194 -13.56 -8.31 5.23
N LEU A 195 -12.76 -8.44 6.30
CA LEU A 195 -11.75 -9.51 6.40
C LEU A 195 -12.40 -10.89 6.48
N LEU A 196 -13.52 -11.02 7.20
CA LEU A 196 -14.25 -12.28 7.32
C LEU A 196 -14.91 -12.71 6.00
N SER A 197 -15.19 -11.78 5.09
CA SER A 197 -15.76 -12.11 3.78
C SER A 197 -14.74 -12.76 2.84
N MET A 198 -13.44 -12.46 3.01
CA MET A 198 -12.34 -12.99 2.20
C MET A 198 -12.05 -14.47 2.48
N LYS A 199 -12.94 -15.35 2.00
CA LYS A 199 -12.83 -16.81 2.16
C LYS A 199 -11.91 -17.45 1.11
N GLU A 200 -11.87 -16.87 -0.08
CA GLU A 200 -11.17 -17.40 -1.25
C GLU A 200 -9.71 -16.91 -1.35
N ALA A 201 -9.32 -15.91 -0.55
CA ALA A 201 -7.97 -15.35 -0.50
C ALA A 201 -7.39 -15.30 0.93
N PRO A 202 -7.18 -16.47 1.58
CA PRO A 202 -6.64 -16.52 2.94
C PRO A 202 -5.24 -15.92 3.07
N MET A 203 -4.37 -16.01 2.05
CA MET A 203 -3.02 -15.43 2.11
C MET A 203 -3.08 -13.91 2.00
N LEU A 204 -3.86 -13.37 1.06
CA LEU A 204 -4.07 -11.92 0.93
C LEU A 204 -4.69 -11.34 2.20
N ARG A 205 -5.71 -12.02 2.76
CA ARG A 205 -6.31 -11.62 4.03
C ARG A 205 -5.27 -11.52 5.15
N GLN A 206 -4.33 -12.46 5.22
CA GLN A 206 -3.26 -12.43 6.21
C GLN A 206 -2.31 -11.25 6.01
N GLN A 207 -1.96 -10.90 4.77
CA GLN A 207 -1.14 -9.72 4.47
C GLN A 207 -1.87 -8.40 4.83
N LEU A 208 -3.18 -8.34 4.59
CA LEU A 208 -4.00 -7.21 5.03
C LEU A 208 -4.03 -7.08 6.56
N ILE A 209 -4.18 -8.19 7.29
CA ILE A 209 -4.12 -8.18 8.76
C ILE A 209 -2.77 -7.65 9.26
N GLY A 210 -1.66 -8.06 8.63
CA GLY A 210 -0.34 -7.52 8.91
C GLY A 210 -0.28 -6.00 8.74
N SER A 211 -0.79 -5.51 7.60
CA SER A 211 -0.84 -4.07 7.29
C SER A 211 -1.75 -3.29 8.26
N ILE A 212 -2.89 -3.88 8.65
CA ILE A 212 -3.80 -3.31 9.65
C ILE A 212 -3.11 -3.23 11.01
N GLY A 213 -2.33 -4.24 11.41
CA GLY A 213 -1.56 -4.25 12.65
C GLY A 213 -0.69 -3.01 12.83
N LEU A 214 -0.05 -2.56 11.76
CA LEU A 214 0.74 -1.33 11.76
C LEU A 214 -0.11 -0.08 12.02
N VAL A 215 -1.29 -0.02 11.39
CA VAL A 215 -2.20 1.12 11.46
C VAL A 215 -2.85 1.23 12.84
N VAL A 216 -3.27 0.11 13.42
CA VAL A 216 -3.95 0.08 14.73
C VAL A 216 -2.98 -0.12 15.90
N ARG A 217 -1.68 -0.33 15.62
CA ARG A 217 -0.60 -0.58 16.59
C ARG A 217 -0.89 -1.80 17.47
N MET A 218 -1.23 -2.91 16.81
CA MET A 218 -1.49 -4.20 17.45
C MET A 218 -0.78 -5.31 16.69
N GLU A 219 -0.40 -6.35 17.41
CA GLU A 219 0.20 -7.53 16.77
C GLU A 219 -0.83 -8.26 15.90
N PRO A 220 -0.46 -8.76 14.70
CA PRO A 220 -1.37 -9.49 13.82
C PRO A 220 -2.07 -10.67 14.50
N ALA A 221 -1.37 -11.35 15.42
CA ALA A 221 -1.92 -12.47 16.18
C ALA A 221 -3.06 -12.03 17.13
N GLU A 222 -2.95 -10.86 17.75
CA GLU A 222 -3.99 -10.29 18.62
C GLU A 222 -5.23 -9.92 17.80
N ILE A 223 -5.02 -9.30 16.64
CA ILE A 223 -6.11 -8.95 15.70
C ILE A 223 -6.86 -10.22 15.26
N CYS A 224 -6.14 -11.26 14.87
CA CYS A 224 -6.74 -12.54 14.50
C CYS A 224 -7.57 -13.13 15.65
N SER A 225 -7.05 -13.08 16.88
CA SER A 225 -7.78 -13.54 18.07
C SER A 225 -9.06 -12.74 18.32
N LEU A 226 -9.03 -11.42 18.15
CA LEU A 226 -10.21 -10.55 18.36
C LEU A 226 -11.28 -10.72 17.26
N ILE A 227 -10.85 -10.98 16.03
CA ILE A 227 -11.75 -11.15 14.89
C ILE A 227 -12.29 -12.58 14.80
N GLY A 228 -11.60 -13.56 15.39
CA GLY A 228 -11.95 -14.98 15.30
C GLY A 228 -11.41 -15.66 14.02
N ILE A 229 -10.29 -15.17 13.50
CA ILE A 229 -9.59 -15.77 12.36
C ILE A 229 -8.46 -16.66 12.90
N PRO A 230 -8.34 -17.93 12.44
CA PRO A 230 -7.22 -18.77 12.84
C PRO A 230 -5.90 -18.16 12.37
N PHE A 231 -5.06 -17.75 13.31
CA PHE A 231 -3.68 -17.37 13.00
C PHE A 231 -2.86 -18.67 12.92
N ALA A 232 -2.22 -18.94 11.79
CA ALA A 232 -1.21 -19.98 11.71
C ALA A 232 -0.01 -19.52 12.55
N ALA A 233 -0.03 -19.87 13.84
CA ALA A 233 1.08 -19.58 14.73
C ALA A 233 2.34 -20.22 14.14
N ALA A 234 3.40 -19.42 13.99
CA ALA A 234 4.73 -19.98 13.85
C ALA A 234 4.91 -20.98 14.99
N VAL A 235 5.24 -22.22 14.65
CA VAL A 235 5.52 -23.29 15.60
C VAL A 235 6.49 -22.71 16.62
N LYS A 236 6.04 -22.53 17.87
CA LYS A 236 6.95 -22.23 18.97
C LYS A 236 7.98 -23.35 18.98
N SER A 237 9.21 -23.06 18.56
CA SER A 237 10.31 -23.97 18.76
C SER A 237 10.38 -24.25 20.26
N ALA A 238 10.05 -25.47 20.64
CA ALA A 238 10.18 -25.94 22.02
C ALA A 238 11.60 -25.64 22.52
N PRO A 239 11.78 -25.33 23.83
CA PRO A 239 13.11 -25.08 24.37
C PRO A 239 13.99 -26.30 24.10
N ALA A 240 15.16 -26.07 23.51
CA ALA A 240 16.11 -27.11 23.18
C ALA A 240 16.59 -27.81 24.45
N GLU A 241 15.96 -28.95 24.78
CA GLU A 241 16.53 -29.89 25.74
C GLU A 241 17.88 -30.37 25.20
N ARG A 242 18.92 -30.09 25.99
CA ARG A 242 20.27 -30.63 25.85
C ARG A 242 20.21 -32.14 25.61
N ARG A 243 20.38 -32.57 24.35
CA ARG A 243 20.84 -33.93 24.04
C ARG A 243 22.29 -33.89 23.57
N ARG A 244 23.15 -34.40 24.46
CA ARG A 244 24.55 -34.72 24.23
C ARG A 244 24.71 -35.65 23.02
N ASN A 245 25.71 -35.33 22.20
CA ASN A 245 26.50 -36.17 21.28
C ASN A 245 25.94 -37.52 20.85
N PHE A 246 25.80 -37.72 19.54
CA PHE A 246 26.37 -38.89 18.83
C PHE A 246 26.38 -38.63 17.32
N PHE A 247 27.57 -38.48 16.72
CA PHE A 247 27.77 -38.66 15.28
C PHE A 247 27.74 -40.16 14.97
N PRO A 248 27.20 -40.56 13.81
CA PRO A 248 28.12 -41.09 12.81
C PRO A 248 27.83 -40.63 11.37
N VAL A 249 28.90 -40.70 10.58
CA VAL A 249 29.02 -40.31 9.17
C VAL A 249 28.46 -41.38 8.22
N ARG A 250 28.00 -40.91 7.05
CA ARG A 250 27.95 -41.52 5.71
C ARG A 250 26.62 -42.08 5.18
N GLY A 251 26.15 -41.45 4.10
CA GLY A 251 25.19 -42.00 3.14
C GLY A 251 24.89 -41.00 2.01
N ARG A 252 25.27 -41.35 0.77
CA ARG A 252 25.11 -40.57 -0.47
C ARG A 252 23.64 -40.49 -0.93
N GLY A 253 23.30 -39.42 -1.66
CA GLY A 253 22.35 -39.48 -2.77
C GLY A 253 21.49 -38.23 -3.02
N ALA A 254 21.66 -37.60 -4.19
CA ALA A 254 20.73 -36.77 -4.99
C ALA A 254 19.89 -35.69 -4.25
N GLY A 255 19.97 -34.40 -4.54
CA GLY A 255 20.02 -33.75 -5.85
C GLY A 255 18.73 -32.94 -6.04
N SER A 256 18.76 -31.63 -5.78
CA SER A 256 17.90 -30.65 -6.45
C SER A 256 18.38 -29.22 -6.18
N THR A 257 18.23 -28.40 -7.21
CA THR A 257 18.70 -27.03 -7.40
C THR A 257 18.09 -26.03 -6.41
N GLY A 258 18.93 -25.39 -5.60
CA GLY A 258 18.57 -24.20 -4.82
C GLY A 258 18.52 -22.97 -5.71
N ARG A 259 17.31 -22.45 -5.96
CA ARG A 259 17.09 -21.14 -6.58
C ARG A 259 16.88 -20.14 -5.44
N SER A 260 17.85 -19.23 -5.29
CA SER A 260 17.78 -18.04 -4.46
C SER A 260 16.77 -17.06 -5.06
N MET A 261 15.80 -16.60 -4.26
CA MET A 261 14.95 -15.43 -4.51
C MET A 261 14.93 -14.68 -3.16
N ALA A 262 15.72 -13.62 -2.98
CA ALA A 262 15.51 -12.26 -3.47
C ALA A 262 14.27 -11.59 -2.85
N GLY A 263 14.56 -10.65 -1.92
CA GLY A 263 13.88 -9.36 -1.76
C GLY A 263 12.38 -9.36 -1.50
N GLY A 264 11.98 -9.48 -0.24
CA GLY A 264 10.68 -9.04 0.25
C GLY A 264 10.84 -7.76 1.07
N ALA A 265 10.33 -6.64 0.56
CA ALA A 265 10.26 -5.37 1.27
C ALA A 265 9.27 -5.48 2.45
N LEU A 266 9.66 -4.98 3.63
CA LEU A 266 8.90 -5.05 4.87
C LEU A 266 8.19 -3.70 5.19
N PRO A 267 7.22 -3.67 6.12
CA PRO A 267 6.28 -2.56 6.26
C PRO A 267 6.41 -1.75 7.59
N VAL A 268 6.51 -0.42 7.46
CA VAL A 268 6.43 0.76 8.36
C VAL A 268 6.57 0.70 9.92
N LEU A 269 6.28 -0.39 10.65
CA LEU A 269 7.04 -0.66 11.90
C LEU A 269 8.52 -0.92 11.57
N ASP A 270 8.75 -1.31 10.31
CA ASP A 270 10.02 -1.40 9.64
C ASP A 270 10.75 -0.04 9.49
N LEU A 271 10.09 1.12 9.39
CA LEU A 271 10.84 2.35 9.00
C LEU A 271 11.80 2.85 10.08
N ARG A 272 11.29 3.08 11.30
CA ARG A 272 12.10 3.57 12.43
C ARG A 272 13.05 2.49 12.94
N ASP A 273 12.62 1.22 12.92
CA ASP A 273 13.48 0.10 13.25
C ASP A 273 14.60 -0.07 12.21
N ARG A 274 14.33 0.16 10.92
CA ARG A 274 15.33 0.16 9.85
C ARG A 274 16.29 1.33 9.94
N MET A 275 15.81 2.51 10.32
CA MET A 275 16.67 3.66 10.65
C MET A 275 17.59 3.31 11.83
N LEU A 276 17.03 2.77 12.91
CA LEU A 276 17.77 2.39 14.10
C LEU A 276 18.83 1.32 13.78
N ARG A 277 18.48 0.28 13.01
CA ARG A 277 19.42 -0.70 12.46
C ARG A 277 20.55 -0.04 11.67
N SER A 278 20.21 0.86 10.74
CA SER A 278 21.18 1.57 9.90
C SER A 278 22.13 2.45 10.71
N PHE A 279 21.62 3.13 11.75
CA PHE A 279 22.42 3.91 12.67
C PHE A 279 23.32 3.04 13.55
N PHE A 280 22.85 1.87 14.01
CA PHE A 280 23.67 0.94 14.79
C PHE A 280 24.78 0.31 13.94
N ALA A 281 24.51 0.03 12.66
CA ALA A 281 25.52 -0.43 11.71
C ALA A 281 26.57 0.66 11.44
N TRP A 282 26.16 1.92 11.36
CA TRP A 282 27.05 3.05 11.06
C TRP A 282 26.80 4.25 11.98
N PRO A 283 27.29 4.23 13.24
CA PRO A 283 26.99 5.29 14.21
C PRO A 283 27.43 6.69 13.77
N SER A 284 28.47 6.81 12.93
CA SER A 284 28.86 8.09 12.32
C SER A 284 27.73 8.82 11.58
N LEU A 285 26.68 8.11 11.12
CA LEU A 285 25.53 8.72 10.45
C LEU A 285 24.66 9.55 11.41
N PHE A 286 24.74 9.33 12.73
CA PHE A 286 24.04 10.18 13.71
C PHE A 286 24.48 11.64 13.63
N LYS A 287 25.76 11.88 13.33
CA LYS A 287 26.32 13.23 13.12
C LYS A 287 25.88 13.81 11.79
N GLU A 288 25.76 12.98 10.75
CA GLU A 288 25.34 13.39 9.41
C GLU A 288 23.87 13.84 9.37
N PHE A 289 23.00 13.12 10.09
CA PHE A 289 21.55 13.39 10.16
C PHE A 289 21.11 14.11 11.44
N GLN A 290 22.03 14.79 12.14
CA GLN A 290 21.72 15.46 13.40
C GLN A 290 20.57 16.47 13.25
N SER A 291 20.61 17.30 12.21
CA SER A 291 19.58 18.31 11.98
C SER A 291 18.21 17.70 11.74
N ASP A 292 18.13 16.60 10.98
CA ASP A 292 16.85 15.91 10.71
C ASP A 292 16.29 15.24 11.98
N ILE A 293 17.17 14.67 12.83
CA ILE A 293 16.78 14.11 14.13
C ILE A 293 16.22 15.21 15.04
N GLU A 294 16.92 16.34 15.11
CA GLU A 294 16.49 17.49 15.92
C GLU A 294 15.15 18.05 15.44
N GLU A 295 14.96 18.20 14.12
CA GLU A 295 13.74 18.75 13.51
C GLU A 295 12.53 17.84 13.70
N HIS A 296 12.66 16.53 13.42
CA HIS A 296 11.51 15.64 13.29
C HIS A 296 11.24 14.74 14.50
N MET A 297 12.22 14.54 15.38
CA MET A 297 12.08 13.58 16.49
C MET A 297 12.01 14.27 17.85
N THR A 298 12.57 15.48 18.00
CA THR A 298 12.52 16.22 19.25
C THR A 298 11.08 16.56 19.63
N GLY A 299 10.63 16.09 20.80
CA GLY A 299 9.24 16.27 21.27
C GLY A 299 8.25 15.19 20.80
N SER A 300 8.67 14.23 19.96
CA SER A 300 7.84 13.08 19.60
C SER A 300 7.66 12.12 20.79
N HIS A 301 6.46 11.57 20.98
CA HIS A 301 6.17 10.54 21.98
C HIS A 301 6.15 9.11 21.40
N LEU A 302 6.50 8.93 20.12
CA LEU A 302 6.52 7.63 19.47
C LEU A 302 7.72 6.80 20.00
N ALA A 303 7.48 5.53 20.32
CA ALA A 303 8.50 4.65 20.90
C ALA A 303 9.76 4.51 20.02
N GLY A 304 9.60 4.46 18.69
CA GLY A 304 10.74 4.39 17.77
C GLY A 304 11.57 5.69 17.72
N ASP A 305 10.93 6.87 17.80
CA ASP A 305 11.65 8.15 17.84
C ASP A 305 12.41 8.31 19.16
N GLN A 306 11.81 7.88 20.27
CA GLN A 306 12.46 7.88 21.58
C GLN A 306 13.70 6.99 21.59
N LYS A 307 13.65 5.81 20.95
CA LYS A 307 14.81 4.93 20.79
C LYS A 307 15.93 5.57 19.96
N ILE A 308 15.58 6.18 18.82
CA ILE A 308 16.56 6.86 17.96
C ILE A 308 17.18 8.06 18.69
N LEU A 309 16.38 8.85 19.41
CA LEU A 309 16.85 9.99 20.21
C LEU A 309 17.78 9.55 21.34
N GLU A 310 17.44 8.48 22.05
CA GLU A 310 18.29 7.93 23.10
C GLU A 310 19.63 7.44 22.55
N ALA A 311 19.61 6.69 21.45
CA ALA A 311 20.80 6.22 20.77
C ALA A 311 21.65 7.37 20.20
N TRP A 312 21.01 8.39 19.61
CA TRP A 312 21.67 9.60 19.12
C TRP A 312 22.35 10.36 20.26
N ARG A 313 21.67 10.60 21.39
CA ARG A 313 22.27 11.26 22.57
C ARG A 313 23.45 10.45 23.13
N ALA A 314 23.31 9.13 23.19
CA ALA A 314 24.40 8.26 23.61
C ALA A 314 25.61 8.33 22.67
N ALA A 315 25.36 8.41 21.36
CA ALA A 315 26.39 8.51 20.33
C ALA A 315 27.10 9.87 20.30
N MET A 316 26.36 10.98 20.48
CA MET A 316 26.90 12.35 20.40
C MET A 316 27.64 12.79 21.67
N GLY A 317 27.45 12.06 22.79
CA GLY A 317 28.02 12.40 24.09
C GLY A 317 27.22 13.50 24.80
N GLY A 318 27.02 13.34 26.11
CA GLY A 318 26.53 14.44 26.96
C GLY A 318 27.63 15.50 27.20
N GLU A 319 27.35 16.50 28.03
CA GLU A 319 28.17 17.70 28.30
C GLU A 319 29.64 17.45 28.70
N ASP A 320 30.05 16.21 29.01
CA ASP A 320 31.42 15.83 29.34
C ASP A 320 32.19 15.36 28.08
N GLN A 321 32.62 16.32 27.25
CA GLN A 321 33.33 16.09 25.98
C GLN A 321 34.82 15.70 26.11
N GLU A 322 35.42 15.76 27.30
CA GLU A 322 36.89 15.69 27.42
C GLU A 322 37.50 14.27 27.39
N GLU A 323 36.72 13.21 27.61
CA GLU A 323 37.25 11.82 27.61
C GLU A 323 36.69 10.89 26.52
N ARG A 324 35.69 11.32 25.73
CA ARG A 324 35.06 10.46 24.72
C ARG A 324 35.56 10.82 23.31
N GLY A 325 36.21 9.85 22.66
CA GLY A 325 36.67 10.00 21.27
C GLY A 325 35.55 10.39 20.30
N SER A 326 35.91 10.97 19.15
CA SER A 326 34.98 11.46 18.12
C SER A 326 33.92 10.39 17.76
N VAL A 327 32.68 10.81 17.48
CA VAL A 327 31.58 10.00 16.93
C VAL A 327 32.03 9.17 15.71
N ASP A 328 33.01 9.69 14.96
CA ASP A 328 33.62 9.04 13.79
C ASP A 328 34.38 7.74 14.14
N SER A 329 34.70 7.51 15.41
CA SER A 329 35.36 6.30 15.95
C SER A 329 34.42 5.37 16.72
N LEU A 330 33.14 5.73 16.85
CA LEU A 330 32.17 4.97 17.63
C LEU A 330 31.80 3.66 16.91
N THR A 331 32.01 2.53 17.60
CA THR A 331 31.61 1.21 17.10
C THR A 331 30.23 0.83 17.61
N THR A 332 29.55 -0.09 16.90
CA THR A 332 28.27 -0.68 17.33
C THR A 332 28.36 -1.24 18.76
N GLY A 333 29.46 -1.93 19.10
CA GLY A 333 29.67 -2.51 20.43
C GLY A 333 29.78 -1.45 21.53
N THR A 334 30.48 -0.35 21.26
CA THR A 334 30.58 0.78 22.19
C THR A 334 29.23 1.46 22.40
N LEU A 335 28.44 1.64 21.33
CA LEU A 335 27.11 2.22 21.42
C LEU A 335 26.15 1.36 22.26
N VAL A 336 26.15 0.03 22.06
CA VAL A 336 25.36 -0.90 22.89
C VAL A 336 25.75 -0.81 24.36
N GLN A 337 27.06 -0.72 24.65
CA GLN A 337 27.54 -0.58 26.03
C GLN A 337 27.06 0.72 26.69
N LEU A 338 27.03 1.82 25.95
CA LEU A 338 26.52 3.11 26.44
C LEU A 338 25.00 3.07 26.72
N LEU A 339 24.26 2.21 26.01
CA LEU A 339 22.82 2.04 26.14
C LEU A 339 22.40 0.91 27.09
N ALA A 340 23.35 0.28 27.80
CA ALA A 340 23.07 -0.85 28.68
C ALA A 340 22.13 -0.51 29.85
N GLY A 341 22.09 0.76 30.27
CA GLY A 341 21.17 1.25 31.32
C GLY A 341 19.75 1.57 30.82
N SER A 342 19.48 1.44 29.53
CA SER A 342 18.19 1.74 28.92
C SER A 342 17.14 0.68 29.23
N GLN A 343 15.87 1.08 29.30
CA GLN A 343 14.71 0.18 29.27
C GLN A 343 14.61 -0.63 27.96
N TYR A 344 15.29 -0.20 26.89
CA TYR A 344 15.32 -0.87 25.58
C TYR A 344 16.62 -1.65 25.34
N SER A 345 17.42 -1.88 26.38
CA SER A 345 18.76 -2.52 26.28
C SER A 345 18.75 -3.88 25.58
N ASP A 346 17.76 -4.74 25.87
CA ASP A 346 17.58 -6.03 25.19
C ASP A 346 17.31 -5.88 23.68
N GLU A 347 16.53 -4.87 23.30
CA GLU A 347 16.21 -4.57 21.91
C GLU A 347 17.43 -4.03 21.15
N TYR A 348 18.19 -3.10 21.74
CA TYR A 348 19.42 -2.57 21.15
C TYR A 348 20.46 -3.67 20.94
N SER A 349 20.60 -4.57 21.92
CA SER A 349 21.51 -5.72 21.82
C SER A 349 21.11 -6.67 20.69
N LYS A 350 19.80 -6.92 20.54
CA LYS A 350 19.26 -7.73 19.45
C LYS A 350 19.53 -7.07 18.09
N ILE A 351 19.21 -5.79 17.93
CA ILE A 351 19.45 -5.04 16.67
C ILE A 351 20.92 -5.05 16.27
N ALA A 352 21.82 -4.78 17.22
CA ALA A 352 23.26 -4.83 16.98
C ALA A 352 23.72 -6.21 16.50
N SER A 353 23.22 -7.28 17.14
CA SER A 353 23.57 -8.66 16.74
C SER A 353 23.07 -9.03 15.35
N GLU A 354 21.88 -8.56 14.97
CA GLU A 354 21.27 -8.82 13.66
C GLU A 354 22.00 -8.06 12.54
N GLU A 355 22.34 -6.78 12.72
CA GLU A 355 23.03 -6.00 11.68
C GLU A 355 24.48 -6.44 11.45
N MET A 356 25.19 -6.88 12.50
CA MET A 356 26.51 -7.50 12.35
C MET A 356 26.50 -8.74 11.45
N SER A 357 25.34 -9.38 11.26
CA SER A 357 25.17 -10.52 10.35
C SER A 357 24.78 -10.14 8.92
N VAL A 358 24.15 -8.97 8.72
CA VAL A 358 23.63 -8.52 7.40
C VAL A 358 24.67 -7.74 6.61
N GLY A 359 25.51 -6.92 7.26
CA GLY A 359 26.63 -6.23 6.61
C GLY A 359 26.24 -5.15 5.60
N THR A 360 25.17 -4.38 5.86
CA THR A 360 24.69 -3.29 4.99
C THR A 360 25.78 -2.23 4.73
N PRO A 361 26.16 -1.92 3.48
CA PRO A 361 27.14 -0.87 3.19
C PRO A 361 26.72 0.53 3.66
N LYS A 362 27.68 1.38 4.05
CA LYS A 362 27.42 2.72 4.60
C LYS A 362 26.58 3.61 3.69
N ASP A 363 26.84 3.58 2.37
CA ASP A 363 26.10 4.41 1.42
C ASP A 363 24.64 3.97 1.25
N VAL A 364 24.37 2.66 1.37
CA VAL A 364 23.00 2.11 1.37
C VAL A 364 22.27 2.53 2.64
N ALA A 365 22.91 2.39 3.80
CA ALA A 365 22.35 2.83 5.09
C ALA A 365 22.05 4.34 5.11
N ARG A 366 22.97 5.17 4.60
CA ARG A 366 22.77 6.62 4.44
C ARG A 366 21.54 6.92 3.59
N ARG A 367 21.39 6.27 2.43
CA ARG A 367 20.25 6.48 1.54
C ARG A 367 18.93 6.07 2.18
N GLU A 368 18.92 4.94 2.87
CA GLU A 368 17.73 4.45 3.59
C GLU A 368 17.28 5.44 4.66
N ILE A 369 18.22 5.96 5.48
CA ILE A 369 17.95 6.98 6.49
C ILE A 369 17.43 8.27 5.85
N ARG A 370 18.07 8.76 4.78
CA ARG A 370 17.62 9.97 4.06
C ARG A 370 16.20 9.81 3.51
N THR A 371 15.92 8.66 2.90
CA THR A 371 14.59 8.33 2.38
C THR A 371 13.55 8.28 3.49
N ALA A 372 13.92 7.77 4.67
CA ALA A 372 13.05 7.71 5.82
C ALA A 372 12.69 9.10 6.37
N PHE A 373 13.66 10.00 6.53
CA PHE A 373 13.39 11.38 6.94
C PHE A 373 12.52 12.14 5.94
N LEU A 374 12.76 11.96 4.63
CA LEU A 374 11.90 12.57 3.60
C LEU A 374 10.45 12.08 3.68
N LYS A 375 10.22 10.81 4.02
CA LYS A 375 8.87 10.26 4.24
C LYS A 375 8.23 10.87 5.50
N ILE A 376 8.97 10.98 6.60
CA ILE A 376 8.49 11.60 7.84
C ILE A 376 8.08 13.07 7.58
N ALA A 377 8.95 13.85 6.94
CA ALA A 377 8.68 15.24 6.59
C ALA A 377 7.47 15.40 5.65
N LEU A 378 7.29 14.48 4.69
CA LEU A 378 6.11 14.49 3.81
C LEU A 378 4.82 14.26 4.60
N ASP A 379 4.82 13.31 5.52
CA ASP A 379 3.64 13.00 6.32
C ASP A 379 3.30 14.16 7.29
N GLU A 380 4.30 14.82 7.87
CA GLU A 380 4.10 16.03 8.69
C GLU A 380 3.53 17.20 7.89
N VAL A 381 4.04 17.47 6.69
CA VAL A 381 3.54 18.54 5.83
C VAL A 381 2.11 18.25 5.36
N ARG A 382 1.79 16.98 5.05
CA ARG A 382 0.42 16.57 4.72
C ARG A 382 -0.52 16.78 5.89
N PHE A 383 -0.12 16.38 7.09
CA PHE A 383 -0.91 16.60 8.30
C PHE A 383 -1.18 18.09 8.54
N ARG A 384 -0.15 18.95 8.41
CA ARG A 384 -0.32 20.40 8.55
C ARG A 384 -1.21 21.01 7.47
N LEU A 385 -1.15 20.49 6.23
CA LEU A 385 -2.07 20.91 5.16
C LEU A 385 -3.53 20.60 5.52
N ASP A 386 -3.78 19.42 6.08
CA ASP A 386 -5.11 19.03 6.53
C ASP A 386 -5.59 19.91 7.70
N GLU A 387 -4.71 20.23 8.65
CA GLU A 387 -5.02 21.15 9.77
C GLU A 387 -5.39 22.55 9.26
N VAL A 388 -4.60 23.13 8.34
CA VAL A 388 -4.88 24.46 7.79
C VAL A 388 -6.14 24.47 6.93
N ALA A 389 -6.40 23.40 6.18
CA ALA A 389 -7.61 23.27 5.37
C ALA A 389 -8.89 23.10 6.22
N SER A 390 -8.77 22.56 7.43
CA SER A 390 -9.88 22.32 8.36
C SER A 390 -10.04 23.38 9.45
N ALA A 391 -9.16 24.38 9.51
CA ALA A 391 -9.22 25.46 10.48
C ALA A 391 -10.42 26.40 10.25
N GLU A 392 -10.99 26.94 11.33
CA GLU A 392 -12.10 27.91 11.26
C GLU A 392 -11.74 29.19 10.49
N VAL A 393 -10.47 29.57 10.53
CA VAL A 393 -9.90 30.68 9.74
C VAL A 393 -8.85 30.11 8.80
N PHE A 394 -9.15 30.16 7.50
CA PHE A 394 -8.25 29.65 6.47
C PHE A 394 -7.08 30.60 6.22
N ASP A 395 -5.86 30.14 6.48
CA ASP A 395 -4.62 30.84 6.15
C ASP A 395 -4.12 30.42 4.76
N ALA A 396 -4.45 31.22 3.75
CA ALA A 396 -4.09 30.95 2.37
C ALA A 396 -2.57 31.00 2.14
N GLU A 397 -1.83 31.86 2.83
CA GLU A 397 -0.39 32.01 2.62
C GLU A 397 0.38 30.80 3.16
N LEU A 398 0.02 30.37 4.38
CA LEU A 398 0.56 29.16 5.00
C LEU A 398 0.22 27.92 4.16
N TYR A 399 -1.02 27.80 3.68
CA TYR A 399 -1.46 26.68 2.85
C TYR A 399 -0.65 26.55 1.55
N HIS A 400 -0.44 27.66 0.82
CA HIS A 400 0.37 27.66 -0.40
C HIS A 400 1.86 27.37 -0.12
N GLY A 401 2.38 27.87 0.99
CA GLY A 401 3.73 27.56 1.46
C GLY A 401 3.93 26.06 1.71
N LEU A 402 2.98 25.43 2.41
CA LEU A 402 2.99 23.99 2.67
C LEU A 402 2.81 23.16 1.40
N GLN A 403 1.96 23.56 0.46
CA GLN A 403 1.84 22.88 -0.85
C GLN A 403 3.14 22.94 -1.65
N THR A 404 3.84 24.08 -1.61
CA THR A 404 5.14 24.23 -2.26
C THR A 404 6.18 23.32 -1.62
N ARG A 405 6.23 23.28 -0.29
CA ARG A 405 7.10 22.37 0.47
C ARG A 405 6.79 20.89 0.16
N LEU A 406 5.51 20.52 0.05
CA LEU A 406 5.07 19.16 -0.31
C LEU A 406 5.62 18.74 -1.68
N LYS A 407 5.55 19.62 -2.68
CA LYS A 407 6.11 19.38 -4.03
C LYS A 407 7.63 19.22 -4.01
N GLN A 408 8.32 20.07 -3.24
CA GLN A 408 9.77 19.99 -3.08
C GLN A 408 10.21 18.66 -2.44
N LEU A 409 9.57 18.26 -1.34
CA LEU A 409 9.85 17.00 -0.65
C LEU A 409 9.53 15.79 -1.53
N GLY A 410 8.43 15.83 -2.28
CA GLY A 410 8.09 14.76 -3.23
C GLY A 410 9.13 14.60 -4.34
N THR A 411 9.72 15.71 -4.81
CA THR A 411 10.81 15.69 -5.79
C THR A 411 12.10 15.14 -5.18
N ALA A 412 12.45 15.58 -3.97
CA ALA A 412 13.62 15.08 -3.24
C ALA A 412 13.53 13.57 -2.96
N LEU A 413 12.33 13.07 -2.61
CA LEU A 413 12.10 11.63 -2.41
C LEU A 413 12.29 10.82 -3.68
N LYS A 414 11.81 11.32 -4.83
CA LYS A 414 12.04 10.69 -6.14
C LYS A 414 13.52 10.66 -6.51
N GLN A 415 14.26 11.74 -6.23
CA GLN A 415 15.71 11.81 -6.47
C GLN A 415 16.46 10.82 -5.57
N ALA A 416 16.16 10.79 -4.27
CA ALA A 416 16.77 9.84 -3.33
C ALA A 416 16.49 8.37 -3.68
N ALA A 417 15.35 8.09 -4.34
CA ALA A 417 15.01 6.76 -4.84
C ALA A 417 15.63 6.41 -6.21
N ALA A 418 16.03 7.42 -7.01
CA ALA A 418 16.53 7.24 -8.37
C ALA A 418 18.08 7.12 -8.47
N GLU A 419 18.82 7.35 -7.38
CA GLU A 419 20.28 7.16 -7.31
C GLU A 419 20.71 5.66 -7.31
N ASP A 420 20.16 4.83 -8.21
CA ASP A 420 20.53 3.42 -8.37
C ASP A 420 21.50 3.20 -9.56
N VAL A 421 22.58 2.45 -9.26
CA VAL A 421 23.61 1.80 -10.10
C VAL A 421 24.91 2.61 -10.31
N PRO A 422 26.03 2.11 -9.73
CA PRO A 422 26.91 1.27 -10.52
C PRO A 422 26.94 -0.17 -10.02
N LEU A 423 26.90 -1.11 -10.96
CA LEU A 423 27.14 -2.53 -10.72
C LEU A 423 28.56 -2.69 -10.14
N PRO A 424 28.76 -3.49 -9.08
CA PRO A 424 30.10 -3.87 -8.68
C PRO A 424 30.67 -4.84 -9.73
N GLY A 425 31.63 -4.37 -10.53
CA GLY A 425 32.41 -5.23 -11.42
C GLY A 425 32.72 -4.69 -12.82
N GLN A 426 33.32 -3.51 -12.94
CA GLN A 426 34.31 -3.19 -13.98
C GLN A 426 35.35 -2.25 -13.37
N GLY A 427 36.59 -2.72 -13.28
CA GLY A 427 37.73 -2.06 -12.65
C GLY A 427 38.76 -3.08 -12.22
#